data_AF-A0A2N6C162-F1
#
_entry.id   AF-A0A2N6C162-F1
#
_cell.length_a   1.000
_cell.length_b   1.000
_cell.length_c   1.000
_cell.angle_alpha   90.00
_cell.angle_beta   90.00
_cell.angle_gamma   90.00
#
_symmetry.space_group_name_H-M   'P 1'
#
loop_
_entity.id
_entity.type
_entity.pdbx_description
1 polymer ?
#
loop_
_entity_poly.entity_id
_entity_poly.type
_entity_poly.pdbx_seq_one_letter_code
_entity_poly.pdbx_strand_id
1 'polypeptide(L)' 'MAKIPCEITDGYEENDNGIEVECTYAECGKCGHETMSFGTHEDSVRRCLALLNEECPCNENNFYYDEDDEGP' A
#
# COMPACT_ATOMS: atom_id res chain seq x y z
N MET A 1 -15.32 12.21 -3.11
CA MET A 1 -14.13 11.36 -2.99
C MET A 1 -14.51 9.98 -3.50
N ALA A 2 -13.79 9.43 -4.48
CA ALA A 2 -14.02 8.07 -4.93
C ALA A 2 -13.26 7.11 -4.02
N LYS A 3 -13.79 5.90 -3.83
CA LYS A 3 -13.07 4.81 -3.19
C LYS A 3 -12.33 4.04 -4.28
N ILE A 4 -11.02 3.84 -4.10
CA ILE A 4 -10.21 3.06 -5.05
C ILE A 4 -9.77 1.77 -4.34
N PRO A 5 -10.14 0.59 -4.88
CA PRO A 5 -9.61 -0.67 -4.36
C PRO A 5 -8.12 -0.76 -4.66
N CYS A 6 -7.36 -1.24 -3.68
CA CYS A 6 -5.94 -1.51 -3.81
C CYS A 6 -5.70 -2.99 -3.55
N GLU A 7 -4.81 -3.57 -4.34
CA GLU A 7 -4.31 -4.92 -4.09
C GLU A 7 -3.19 -4.81 -3.06
N ILE A 8 -3.35 -5.52 -1.94
CA ILE A 8 -2.35 -5.58 -0.88
C ILE A 8 -1.60 -6.90 -0.97
N THR A 9 -0.27 -6.83 -1.03
CA THR A 9 0.57 -8.02 -1.07
C THR A 9 1.70 -7.93 -0.05
N ASP A 10 2.11 -9.07 0.49
CA ASP A 10 3.26 -9.17 1.39
C ASP A 10 4.47 -9.73 0.64
N GLY A 11 5.65 -9.22 0.97
CA GLY A 11 6.91 -9.67 0.42
C GLY A 11 8.09 -9.41 1.36
N TYR A 12 9.29 -9.49 0.81
CA TYR A 12 10.53 -9.27 1.54
C TYR A 12 11.42 -8.32 0.75
N GLU A 13 11.97 -7.31 1.43
CA GLU A 13 12.91 -6.35 0.86
C GLU A 13 14.17 -6.24 1.71
N GLU A 14 15.29 -6.01 1.04
CA GLU A 14 16.57 -5.78 1.72
C GLU A 14 16.60 -4.36 2.29
N ASN A 15 16.77 -4.23 3.60
CA ASN A 15 16.95 -2.93 4.25
C ASN A 15 18.38 -2.40 4.10
N ASP A 16 18.64 -1.17 4.56
CA ASP A 16 19.96 -0.52 4.48
C ASP A 16 21.11 -1.29 5.17
N ASN A 17 20.81 -2.29 6.00
CA ASN A 17 21.80 -3.14 6.66
C ASN A 17 22.08 -4.45 5.90
N GLY A 18 21.47 -4.65 4.72
CA GLY A 18 21.60 -5.90 3.96
C GLY A 18 20.79 -7.06 4.55
N ILE A 19 19.72 -6.75 5.30
CA ILE A 19 18.86 -7.76 5.94
C ILE A 19 17.52 -7.78 5.22
N GLU A 20 17.07 -8.97 4.80
CA GLU A 20 15.71 -9.17 4.28
C GLU A 20 14.68 -8.97 5.41
N VAL A 21 13.74 -8.05 5.19
CA VAL A 21 12.67 -7.72 6.12
C VAL A 21 11.34 -7.85 5.42
N GLU A 22 10.35 -8.36 6.15
CA GLU A 22 8.96 -8.40 5.70
C GLU A 22 8.44 -6.99 5.40
N CYS A 23 7.72 -6.86 4.29
CA CYS A 23 7.14 -5.62 3.84
C CYS A 23 5.79 -5.86 3.18
N THR A 24 4.96 -4.84 3.23
CA THR A 24 3.66 -4.79 2.56
C THR A 24 3.75 -3.83 1.39
N TYR A 25 3.17 -4.23 0.28
CA TYR A 25 2.98 -3.44 -0.92
C TYR A 25 1.49 -3.13 -1.09
N ALA A 26 1.19 -1.93 -1.56
CA ALA A 26 -0.16 -1.57 -2.00
C ALA A 26 -0.10 -1.09 -3.45
N GLU A 27 -0.81 -1.79 -4.33
CA GLU A 27 -0.97 -1.39 -5.73
C GLU A 27 -2.32 -0.70 -5.93
N CYS A 28 -2.31 0.50 -6.49
CA CYS A 28 -3.53 1.19 -6.88
C CYS A 28 -4.19 0.49 -8.07
N GLY A 29 -5.36 -0.12 -7.87
CA GLY A 29 -6.10 -0.84 -8.91
C GLY A 29 -6.61 0.02 -10.08
N LYS A 30 -6.38 1.34 -10.06
CA LYS A 30 -6.75 2.26 -11.15
C LYS A 30 -5.59 2.68 -12.03
N CYS A 31 -4.43 2.99 -11.43
CA CYS A 31 -3.27 3.52 -12.15
C CYS A 31 -2.07 2.58 -12.16
N GLY A 32 -2.10 1.50 -11.36
CA GLY A 32 -1.00 0.54 -11.22
C GLY A 32 0.23 1.11 -10.52
N HIS A 33 0.09 2.22 -9.79
CA HIS A 33 1.17 2.74 -8.95
C HIS A 33 1.23 1.94 -7.66
N GLU A 34 2.44 1.55 -7.27
CA GLU A 34 2.70 0.74 -6.09
C GLU A 34 3.47 1.55 -5.04
N THR A 35 3.10 1.38 -3.78
CA THR A 35 3.87 1.87 -2.63
C THR A 35 4.21 0.72 -1.71
N MET A 36 5.28 0.89 -0.94
CA MET A 36 5.79 -0.13 -0.04
C MET A 36 6.05 0.45 1.36
N SER A 37 5.80 -0.37 2.37
CA SER A 37 6.19 -0.11 3.75
C SER A 37 6.71 -1.38 4.38
N PHE A 38 7.77 -1.25 5.19
CA PHE A 38 8.22 -2.35 6.04
C PHE A 38 7.16 -2.75 7.07
N GLY A 39 7.15 -4.04 7.42
CA GLY A 39 6.14 -4.70 8.25
C GLY A 39 4.94 -5.21 7.45
N THR A 40 4.23 -6.18 8.01
CA THR A 40 3.08 -6.90 7.40
C THR A 40 1.81 -6.82 8.23
N HIS A 41 1.69 -5.75 9.02
CA HIS A 41 0.53 -5.52 9.89
C HIS A 41 -0.40 -4.46 9.30
N GLU A 42 -1.62 -4.35 9.84
CA GLU A 42 -2.60 -3.34 9.41
C GLU A 42 -2.03 -1.90 9.37
N ASP A 43 -1.11 -1.57 10.28
CA ASP A 43 -0.46 -0.25 10.29
C ASP A 43 0.45 -0.03 9.07
N SER A 44 1.09 -1.09 8.57
CA SER A 44 1.87 -1.07 7.32
C SER A 44 0.95 -0.89 6.12
N VAL A 45 -0.17 -1.62 6.06
CA VAL A 45 -1.20 -1.47 5.02
C VAL A 45 -1.73 -0.02 4.98
N ARG A 46 -2.14 0.52 6.13
CA ARG A 46 -2.63 1.90 6.26
C ARG A 46 -1.59 2.92 5.78
N ARG A 47 -0.31 2.66 6.06
CA ARG A 47 0.80 3.52 5.60
C ARG A 47 0.95 3.46 4.09
N CYS A 48 0.91 2.28 3.47
CA CYS A 48 0.98 2.16 2.00
C CYS A 48 -0.20 2.88 1.32
N LEU A 49 -1.42 2.73 1.84
CA LEU A 49 -2.62 3.42 1.34
C LEU A 49 -2.51 4.95 1.50
N ALA A 50 -1.91 5.43 2.59
CA ALA A 50 -1.63 6.85 2.78
C ALA A 50 -0.58 7.37 1.77
N LEU A 51 0.50 6.63 1.56
CA LEU A 51 1.51 6.95 0.55
C LEU A 51 0.90 6.99 -0.86
N LEU A 52 -0.01 6.08 -1.20
CA LEU A 52 -0.73 6.14 -2.47
C LEU A 52 -1.55 7.44 -2.61
N ASN A 53 -2.05 8.01 -1.52
CA ASN A 53 -2.72 9.31 -1.58
C ASN A 53 -1.78 10.45 -1.94
N GLU A 54 -0.51 10.36 -1.53
CA GLU A 54 0.52 11.37 -1.73
C GLU A 54 1.27 11.20 -3.07
N GLU A 55 1.55 9.95 -3.46
CA GLU A 55 2.44 9.60 -4.57
C GLU A 55 1.69 9.17 -5.84
N CYS A 56 0.39 8.88 -5.76
CA CYS A 56 -0.37 8.45 -6.94
C CYS A 56 -0.26 9.49 -8.07
N PRO A 57 0.19 9.10 -9.27
CA PRO A 57 0.41 10.01 -10.39
C PRO A 57 -0.89 10.64 -10.92
N CYS A 58 -2.04 10.05 -10.59
CA CYS A 58 -3.34 10.64 -10.91
C CYS A 58 -3.71 11.80 -9.97
N ASN A 59 -2.92 12.05 -8.91
CA ASN A 59 -3.09 13.10 -7.90
C ASN A 59 -4.52 13.16 -7.35
N GLU A 60 -5.15 11.99 -7.26
CA GLU A 60 -6.53 11.90 -6.82
C GLU A 60 -6.58 11.90 -5.30
N ASN A 61 -7.35 12.83 -4.74
CA ASN A 61 -7.68 12.84 -3.31
C ASN A 61 -8.78 11.79 -3.03
N ASN A 62 -8.43 10.52 -3.22
CA ASN A 62 -9.32 9.37 -3.12
C ASN A 62 -9.06 8.57 -1.84
N PHE A 63 -10.08 7.82 -1.42
CA PHE A 63 -9.96 6.90 -0.29
C PHE A 63 -9.50 5.55 -0.81
N TYR A 64 -8.20 5.28 -0.69
CA TYR A 64 -7.60 3.98 -1.00
C TYR A 64 -7.94 3.01 0.13
N TYR A 65 -8.39 1.80 -0.22
CA TYR A 65 -8.74 0.77 0.74
C TYR A 65 -8.33 -0.60 0.20
N ASP A 66 -7.99 -1.51 1.11
CA ASP A 66 -7.72 -2.91 0.81
C ASP A 66 -9.01 -3.58 0.32
N GLU A 67 -8.94 -4.26 -0.83
CA GLU A 67 -10.11 -4.97 -1.37
C GLU A 67 -10.49 -6.23 -0.60
N ASP A 68 -9.52 -6.86 0.08
CA ASP A 68 -9.67 -8.12 0.81
C ASP A 68 -9.97 -7.91 2.31
N ASP A 69 -9.76 -6.71 2.83
CA ASP A 69 -10.23 -6.32 4.17
C ASP A 69 -11.75 -6.11 4.13
N GLU A 70 -12.51 -7.20 4.23
CA GLU A 70 -13.89 -7.16 4.73
C GLU A 70 -13.86 -6.63 6.17
N GLY A 71 -13.73 -5.30 6.30
CA GLY A 71 -13.58 -4.63 7.59
C GLY A 71 -14.70 -5.02 8.59
N PRO A 72 -14.46 -4.85 9.90
CA PRO A 72 -15.39 -5.24 10.95
C PRO A 72 -16.74 -4.51 10.93
#